data_AF-A0A520BDJ8-F1
#
_entry.id   AF-A0A520BDJ8-F1
#
_cell.length_a   1.000
_cell.length_b   1.000
_cell.length_c   1.000
_cell.angle_alpha   90.00
_cell.angle_beta   90.00
_cell.angle_gamma   90.00
#
_symmetry.space_group_name_H-M   'P 1'
#
loop_
_entity.id
_entity.type
_entity.pdbx_description
1 polymer ?
#
loop_
_entity_poly.entity_id
_entity_poly.type
_entity_poly.pdbx_seq_one_letter_code
_entity_poly.pdbx_strand_id
1 'polypeptide(L)'
;MQFANTIDFAERETFFVEVVLPLSLAINYTYRVPFELNDRIAVGKRVVVQFGKHKIYTALVKSIGKQPPELYEAKYIIDVVDDYPVITEKQFQFWDWITSYYLANEGDVMAAALPTGLKLASETILVLRDELPTEVTLTEKESLIIDVLHKQQRISIDNVIELLGQKTVYPIVNSLIDKEVIYIAEEVIEKYKPLLKTFLKLNPFYKEEENLKELFSVLERA
;
A
#
# COMPACT_ATOMS: atom_id res chain seq x y z
N MET A 1 -48.74 34.00 -14.07
CA MET A 1 -47.61 33.90 -13.12
C MET A 1 -47.90 32.75 -12.18
N GLN A 2 -47.21 31.62 -12.31
CA GLN A 2 -47.04 30.62 -11.25
C GLN A 2 -45.97 29.64 -11.72
N PHE A 3 -44.71 30.04 -11.57
CA PHE A 3 -43.57 29.12 -11.57
C PHE A 3 -43.18 28.94 -10.12
N ALA A 4 -43.86 28.02 -9.43
CA ALA A 4 -43.34 27.47 -8.18
C ALA A 4 -42.82 26.08 -8.55
N ASN A 5 -41.57 26.03 -9.02
CA ASN A 5 -40.81 24.78 -9.02
C ASN A 5 -40.72 24.33 -7.56
N THR A 6 -41.36 23.21 -7.25
CA THR A 6 -41.16 22.46 -6.02
C THR A 6 -39.69 22.05 -6.00
N ILE A 7 -38.86 22.80 -5.27
CA ILE A 7 -37.49 22.38 -4.96
C ILE A 7 -37.65 21.26 -3.93
N ASP A 8 -37.50 20.03 -4.40
CA ASP A 8 -37.47 18.84 -3.57
C ASP A 8 -36.17 18.86 -2.74
N PHE A 9 -36.26 19.34 -1.50
CA PHE A 9 -35.17 19.24 -0.53
C PHE A 9 -35.15 17.80 -0.01
N ALA A 10 -34.64 16.87 -0.82
CA ALA A 10 -34.36 15.53 -0.35
C ALA A 10 -33.32 15.62 0.78
N GLU A 11 -33.71 15.26 2.01
CA GLU A 11 -32.80 15.13 3.14
C GLU A 11 -31.71 14.11 2.75
N ARG A 12 -30.48 14.59 2.58
CA ARG A 12 -29.34 13.73 2.24
C ARG A 12 -28.69 13.24 3.52
N GLU A 13 -28.70 11.94 3.72
CA GLU A 13 -27.94 11.32 4.80
C GLU A 13 -26.44 11.56 4.58
N THR A 14 -25.78 12.12 5.60
CA THR A 14 -24.33 12.30 5.62
C THR A 14 -23.71 11.11 6.34
N PHE A 15 -22.79 10.42 5.67
CA PHE A 15 -22.02 9.35 6.27
C PHE A 15 -20.64 9.82 6.72
N PHE A 16 -20.17 9.20 7.78
CA PHE A 16 -18.82 9.31 8.32
C PHE A 16 -18.21 7.93 8.41
N VAL A 17 -16.91 7.85 8.15
CA VAL A 17 -16.15 6.60 8.23
C VAL A 17 -14.99 6.77 9.19
N GLU A 18 -14.89 5.86 10.15
CA GLU A 18 -13.67 5.68 10.93
C GLU A 18 -12.69 4.86 10.10
N VAL A 19 -11.47 5.35 9.98
CA VAL A 19 -10.44 4.72 9.16
C VAL A 19 -9.18 4.40 9.95
N VAL A 20 -8.60 3.24 9.65
CA VAL A 20 -7.26 2.85 10.09
C VAL A 20 -6.26 3.36 9.05
N LEU A 21 -5.37 4.24 9.47
CA LEU A 21 -4.23 4.70 8.67
C LEU A 21 -3.03 3.78 8.94
N PRO A 22 -2.13 3.55 7.96
CA PRO A 22 -0.89 2.78 8.18
C PRO A 22 0.16 3.62 8.93
N LEU A 23 -0.25 4.18 10.07
CA LEU A 23 0.51 5.09 10.93
C LEU A 23 0.30 4.68 12.40
N SER A 24 1.32 4.82 13.23
CA SER A 24 1.23 4.53 14.67
C SER A 24 0.47 5.65 15.40
N LEU A 25 -0.86 5.64 15.28
CA LEU A 25 -1.77 6.60 15.90
C LEU A 25 -2.48 5.96 17.10
N ALA A 26 -2.59 6.71 18.21
CA ALA A 26 -3.27 6.24 19.41
C ALA A 26 -4.79 6.05 19.21
N ILE A 27 -5.39 6.78 18.27
CA ILE A 27 -6.79 6.67 17.89
C ILE A 27 -6.93 6.67 16.36
N ASN A 28 -7.97 6.02 15.87
CA ASN A 28 -8.38 6.11 14.48
C ASN A 28 -9.04 7.46 14.19
N TYR A 29 -9.04 7.85 12.92
CA TYR A 29 -9.60 9.13 12.48
C TYR A 29 -10.90 8.92 11.71
N THR A 30 -11.81 9.87 11.85
CA THR A 30 -13.11 9.89 11.20
C THR A 30 -13.11 10.90 10.06
N TYR A 31 -13.56 10.46 8.90
CA TYR A 31 -13.70 11.27 7.69
C TYR A 31 -15.15 11.31 7.24
N ARG A 32 -15.53 12.38 6.56
CA ARG A 32 -16.84 12.53 5.93
C ARG A 32 -16.85 11.90 4.55
N VAL A 33 -17.94 11.24 4.18
CA VAL A 33 -18.11 10.65 2.85
C VAL A 33 -18.81 11.67 1.92
N PRO A 34 -18.20 12.05 0.78
CA PRO A 34 -18.90 12.78 -0.28
C PRO A 34 -20.12 11.99 -0.76
N PHE A 35 -21.22 12.68 -1.04
CA PHE A 35 -22.48 12.04 -1.41
C PHE A 35 -22.33 11.08 -2.61
N GLU A 36 -21.51 11.44 -3.60
CA GLU A 36 -21.28 10.60 -4.79
C GLU A 36 -20.56 9.27 -4.47
N LEU A 37 -19.94 9.15 -3.30
CA LEU A 37 -19.19 7.96 -2.88
C LEU A 37 -19.97 7.07 -1.91
N ASN A 38 -21.19 7.47 -1.52
CA ASN A 38 -22.02 6.74 -0.56
C ASN A 38 -22.27 5.28 -0.98
N ASP A 39 -22.49 5.01 -2.26
CA ASP A 39 -22.78 3.64 -2.73
C ASP A 39 -21.52 2.79 -2.88
N ARG A 40 -20.34 3.41 -2.88
CA ARG A 40 -19.05 2.72 -3.05
C ARG A 40 -18.42 2.33 -1.71
N ILE A 41 -18.80 2.98 -0.62
CA ILE A 41 -18.19 2.81 0.69
C ILE A 41 -18.67 1.52 1.38
N ALA A 42 -17.75 0.78 1.98
CA ALA A 42 -18.05 -0.41 2.78
C ALA A 42 -16.91 -0.66 3.77
N VAL A 43 -17.21 -1.31 4.90
CA VAL A 43 -16.19 -1.76 5.86
C VAL A 43 -15.21 -2.70 5.16
N GLY A 44 -13.93 -2.55 5.47
CA GLY A 44 -12.84 -3.35 4.90
C GLY A 44 -12.37 -2.90 3.52
N LYS A 45 -13.00 -1.89 2.91
CA LYS A 45 -12.49 -1.23 1.71
C LYS A 45 -11.45 -0.18 2.06
N ARG A 46 -10.55 0.10 1.11
CA ARG A 46 -9.62 1.21 1.24
C ARG A 46 -10.19 2.51 0.66
N VAL A 47 -9.87 3.60 1.32
CA VAL A 47 -10.20 4.98 0.92
C VAL A 47 -8.94 5.83 0.88
N VAL A 48 -8.96 6.82 -0.01
CA VAL A 48 -7.91 7.83 -0.11
C VAL A 48 -8.26 8.99 0.80
N VAL A 49 -7.36 9.34 1.72
CA VAL A 49 -7.58 10.41 2.69
C VAL A 49 -6.36 11.31 2.82
N GLN A 50 -6.59 12.58 3.14
CA GLN A 50 -5.53 13.50 3.50
C GLN A 50 -5.31 13.50 5.00
N PHE A 51 -4.07 13.28 5.44
CA PHE A 51 -3.66 13.36 6.83
C PHE A 51 -2.59 14.44 7.01
N GLY A 52 -2.76 15.30 8.01
CA GLY A 52 -1.93 16.50 8.17
C GLY A 52 -2.16 17.54 7.06
N LYS A 53 -1.10 18.28 6.69
CA LYS A 53 -1.20 19.41 5.75
C LYS A 53 -1.26 18.99 4.28
N HIS A 54 -0.44 18.03 3.86
CA HIS A 54 -0.30 17.69 2.44
C HIS A 54 -0.26 16.19 2.13
N LYS A 55 -0.08 15.32 3.14
CA LYS A 55 0.13 13.90 2.89
C LYS A 55 -1.18 13.19 2.59
N ILE A 56 -1.17 12.38 1.53
CA ILE A 56 -2.29 11.53 1.14
C ILE A 56 -1.93 10.09 1.49
N TYR A 57 -2.89 9.36 2.07
CA TYR A 57 -2.75 7.98 2.47
C TYR A 57 -3.92 7.15 1.96
N THR A 58 -3.64 5.89 1.70
CA THR A 58 -4.65 4.84 1.62
C THR A 58 -4.95 4.33 3.03
N ALA A 59 -6.20 4.42 3.46
CA ALA A 59 -6.68 4.01 4.78
C ALA A 59 -7.78 2.96 4.66
N LEU A 60 -7.93 2.08 5.66
CA LEU A 60 -9.01 1.08 5.69
C LEU A 60 -10.24 1.59 6.43
N VAL A 61 -11.42 1.43 5.85
CA VAL A 61 -12.69 1.72 6.53
C VAL A 61 -12.95 0.66 7.60
N LYS A 62 -12.92 1.06 8.88
CA LYS A 62 -13.22 0.19 10.02
C LYS A 62 -14.70 0.20 10.38
N SER A 63 -15.31 1.38 10.40
CA SER A 63 -16.72 1.56 10.74
C SER A 63 -17.36 2.66 9.91
N ILE A 64 -18.68 2.59 9.74
CA ILE A 64 -19.48 3.56 9.00
C ILE A 64 -20.61 4.01 9.93
N GLY A 65 -20.76 5.33 10.08
CA GLY A 65 -21.77 5.92 10.93
C GLY A 65 -22.35 7.21 10.34
N LYS A 66 -23.24 7.83 11.11
CA LYS A 66 -23.87 9.13 10.77
C LYS A 66 -23.43 10.26 11.70
N GLN A 67 -22.63 9.94 12.71
CA GLN A 67 -22.19 10.89 13.72
C GLN A 67 -20.81 11.46 13.34
N PRO A 68 -20.63 12.79 13.34
CA PRO A 68 -19.33 13.40 13.18
C PRO A 68 -18.45 13.15 14.43
N PRO A 69 -17.12 13.26 14.30
CA PRO A 69 -16.24 13.25 15.47
C PRO A 69 -16.46 14.47 16.35
N GLU A 70 -16.32 14.31 17.66
CA GLU A 70 -16.60 15.38 18.64
C GLU A 70 -15.47 16.42 18.74
N LEU A 71 -14.23 16.00 18.52
CA LEU A 71 -13.03 16.79 18.83
C LEU A 71 -12.48 17.60 17.66
N TYR A 72 -12.98 17.38 16.44
CA TYR A 72 -12.47 18.04 15.22
C TYR A 72 -13.50 18.00 14.09
N GLU A 73 -13.29 18.84 13.08
CA GLU A 73 -14.07 18.78 11.85
C GLU A 73 -13.54 17.68 10.92
N ALA A 74 -14.41 16.73 10.56
CA ALA A 74 -14.05 15.65 9.66
C ALA A 74 -13.81 16.18 8.23
N LYS A 75 -12.60 15.98 7.71
CA LYS A 75 -12.30 16.18 6.30
C LYS A 75 -13.05 15.15 5.45
N TYR A 76 -13.26 15.46 4.17
CA TYR A 76 -13.80 14.48 3.23
C TYR A 76 -12.76 13.41 2.86
N ILE A 77 -13.22 12.18 2.65
CA ILE A 77 -12.45 11.22 1.86
C ILE A 77 -12.33 11.73 0.42
N ILE A 78 -11.22 11.40 -0.24
CA ILE A 78 -10.93 11.82 -1.61
C ILE A 78 -11.55 10.84 -2.60
N ASP A 79 -11.44 9.53 -2.33
CA ASP A 79 -11.97 8.47 -3.20
C ASP A 79 -12.05 7.12 -2.45
N VAL A 80 -12.78 6.17 -3.04
CA VAL A 80 -12.78 4.75 -2.67
C VAL A 80 -11.92 4.00 -3.68
N VAL A 81 -10.95 3.22 -3.18
CA VAL A 81 -9.96 2.55 -4.03
C VAL A 81 -10.48 1.21 -4.56
N ASP A 82 -11.18 0.44 -3.70
CA ASP A 82 -11.55 -0.94 -3.98
C ASP A 82 -13.03 -1.12 -4.34
N ASP A 83 -13.31 -2.00 -5.29
CA ASP A 83 -14.67 -2.43 -5.63
C ASP A 83 -15.26 -3.36 -4.57
N TYR A 84 -14.41 -4.13 -3.88
CA TYR A 84 -14.79 -5.08 -2.82
C TYR A 84 -13.90 -4.91 -1.58
N PRO A 85 -14.37 -5.27 -0.36
CA PRO A 85 -13.54 -5.24 0.84
C PRO A 85 -12.29 -6.09 0.69
N VAL A 86 -11.12 -5.51 0.98
CA VAL A 86 -9.83 -6.22 0.99
C VAL A 86 -9.53 -6.85 2.36
N ILE A 87 -10.21 -6.36 3.41
CA ILE A 87 -10.17 -6.91 4.77
C ILE A 87 -11.57 -7.37 5.17
N THR A 88 -11.63 -8.54 5.80
CA THR A 88 -12.86 -9.14 6.34
C THR A 88 -13.08 -8.77 7.80
N GLU A 89 -14.32 -8.90 8.27
CA GLU A 89 -14.67 -8.67 9.68
C GLU A 89 -13.86 -9.56 10.65
N LYS A 90 -13.63 -10.83 10.29
CA LYS A 90 -12.82 -11.75 11.10
C LYS A 90 -11.37 -11.28 11.23
N GLN A 91 -10.82 -10.65 10.20
CA GLN A 91 -9.48 -10.08 10.26
C GLN A 91 -9.45 -8.84 11.17
N PHE A 92 -10.46 -7.97 11.13
CA PHE A 92 -10.58 -6.87 12.08
C PHE A 92 -10.69 -7.37 13.53
N GLN A 93 -11.51 -8.39 13.80
CA GLN A 93 -11.60 -9.01 15.14
C GLN A 93 -10.24 -9.56 15.60
N PHE A 94 -9.46 -10.14 14.69
CA PHE A 94 -8.11 -10.58 15.00
C PHE A 94 -7.16 -9.40 15.26
N TRP A 95 -7.28 -8.31 14.51
CA TRP A 95 -6.49 -7.09 14.76
C TRP A 95 -6.83 -6.47 16.11
N ASP A 96 -8.11 -6.42 16.49
CA ASP A 96 -8.56 -5.97 17.82
C ASP A 96 -7.97 -6.83 18.94
N TRP A 97 -7.85 -8.15 18.73
CA TRP A 97 -7.13 -9.03 19.65
C TRP A 97 -5.63 -8.68 19.74
N ILE A 98 -4.96 -8.45 18.60
CA ILE A 98 -3.53 -8.07 18.58
C ILE A 98 -3.31 -6.74 19.30
N THR A 99 -4.09 -5.70 18.97
CA THR A 99 -3.93 -4.36 19.55
C THR A 99 -4.17 -4.40 21.05
N SER A 100 -5.19 -5.13 21.51
CA SER A 100 -5.47 -5.30 22.94
C SER A 100 -4.39 -6.10 23.67
N TYR A 101 -3.90 -7.20 23.08
CA TYR A 101 -2.96 -8.09 23.75
C TYR A 101 -1.53 -7.54 23.78
N TYR A 102 -1.10 -6.93 22.67
CA TYR A 102 0.26 -6.41 22.51
C TYR A 102 0.38 -4.90 22.76
N LEU A 103 -0.72 -4.22 23.14
CA LEU A 103 -0.77 -2.77 23.34
C LEU A 103 -0.23 -1.99 22.12
N ALA A 104 -0.53 -2.52 20.93
CA ALA A 104 -0.11 -1.95 19.66
C ALA A 104 -1.19 -1.03 19.09
N ASN A 105 -0.78 -0.02 18.33
CA ASN A 105 -1.72 0.81 17.58
C ASN A 105 -2.23 0.03 16.37
N GLU A 106 -3.50 0.22 16.03
CA GLU A 106 -4.13 -0.53 14.93
C GLU A 106 -3.48 -0.27 13.57
N GLY A 107 -2.98 0.95 13.36
CA GLY A 107 -2.23 1.29 12.15
C GLY A 107 -0.90 0.53 12.01
N ASP A 108 -0.26 0.14 13.11
CA ASP A 108 0.95 -0.71 13.07
C ASP A 108 0.58 -2.15 12.67
N VAL A 109 -0.55 -2.65 13.17
CA VAL A 109 -1.10 -3.96 12.78
C VAL A 109 -1.46 -3.97 11.29
N MET A 110 -2.14 -2.93 10.80
CA MET A 110 -2.43 -2.74 9.37
C MET A 110 -1.14 -2.70 8.55
N ALA A 111 -0.14 -1.93 8.98
CA ALA A 111 1.12 -1.79 8.28
C ALA A 111 1.88 -3.13 8.16
N ALA A 112 1.79 -4.00 9.17
CA ALA A 112 2.38 -5.32 9.15
C ALA A 112 1.54 -6.35 8.37
N ALA A 113 0.21 -6.25 8.42
CA ALA A 113 -0.70 -7.24 7.85
C ALA A 113 -0.90 -7.08 6.34
N LEU A 114 -0.84 -5.85 5.82
CA LEU A 114 -1.09 -5.58 4.40
C LEU A 114 0.20 -5.61 3.56
N PRO A 115 0.15 -6.12 2.31
CA PRO A 115 1.19 -5.90 1.32
C PRO A 115 1.48 -4.42 1.06
N THR A 116 2.69 -4.10 0.63
CA THR A 116 3.16 -2.76 0.23
C THR A 116 2.27 -2.11 -0.82
N GLY A 117 1.89 -2.87 -1.85
CA GLY A 117 0.92 -2.44 -2.87
C GLY A 117 -0.41 -1.93 -2.32
N LEU A 118 -0.81 -2.38 -1.13
CA LEU A 118 -2.09 -1.98 -0.53
C LEU A 118 -2.00 -0.74 0.35
N LYS A 119 -0.80 -0.28 0.70
CA LYS A 119 -0.52 0.80 1.67
C LYS A 119 0.05 2.05 0.99
N LEU A 120 -0.44 2.37 -0.20
CA LEU A 120 0.07 3.50 -0.98
C LEU A 120 -0.11 4.84 -0.24
N ALA A 121 0.91 5.68 -0.33
CA ALA A 121 0.92 7.05 0.14
C ALA A 121 1.46 8.00 -0.94
N SER A 122 1.23 9.29 -0.77
CA SER A 122 1.68 10.34 -1.68
C SER A 122 3.18 10.29 -2.01
N GLU A 123 4.00 9.92 -1.02
CA GLU A 123 5.46 9.81 -1.13
C GLU A 123 5.96 8.45 -1.67
N THR A 124 5.06 7.49 -1.92
CA THR A 124 5.43 6.18 -2.45
C THR A 124 6.10 6.31 -3.81
N ILE A 125 7.27 5.70 -3.96
CA ILE A 125 8.04 5.71 -5.21
C ILE A 125 7.70 4.47 -6.04
N LEU A 126 7.27 4.72 -7.27
CA LEU A 126 6.97 3.74 -8.30
C LEU A 126 8.17 3.58 -9.24
N VAL A 127 8.46 2.35 -9.64
CA VAL A 127 9.56 1.99 -10.53
C VAL A 127 9.04 1.08 -11.63
N LEU A 128 9.56 1.24 -12.84
CA LEU A 128 9.24 0.36 -13.96
C LEU A 128 9.95 -0.98 -13.81
N ARG A 129 9.29 -2.10 -14.13
CA ARG A 129 9.98 -3.39 -14.22
C ARG A 129 10.90 -3.44 -15.44
N ASP A 130 12.04 -4.14 -15.30
CA ASP A 130 12.98 -4.37 -16.40
C ASP A 130 12.38 -5.28 -17.48
N GLU A 131 11.60 -6.28 -17.07
CA GLU A 131 10.88 -7.20 -17.95
C GLU A 131 9.39 -6.89 -17.90
N LEU A 132 8.86 -6.36 -19.02
CA LEU A 132 7.45 -6.08 -19.18
C LEU A 132 6.71 -7.33 -19.68
N PRO A 133 5.46 -7.58 -19.23
CA PRO A 133 4.64 -8.64 -19.80
C PRO A 133 4.42 -8.40 -21.30
N THR A 134 4.38 -9.48 -22.09
CA THR A 134 4.38 -9.42 -23.56
C THR A 134 3.08 -8.84 -24.15
N GLU A 135 1.97 -8.95 -23.43
CA GLU A 135 0.66 -8.42 -23.83
C GLU A 135 0.04 -7.64 -22.67
N VAL A 136 0.36 -6.35 -22.56
CA VAL A 136 -0.30 -5.45 -21.61
C VAL A 136 -1.16 -4.45 -22.35
N THR A 137 -2.48 -4.50 -22.11
CA THR A 137 -3.39 -3.44 -22.54
C THR A 137 -3.33 -2.28 -21.54
N LEU A 138 -2.85 -1.13 -22.01
CA LEU A 138 -2.73 0.08 -21.23
C LEU A 138 -3.78 1.09 -21.67
N THR A 139 -4.39 1.76 -20.70
CA THR A 139 -5.20 2.95 -20.94
C THR A 139 -4.29 4.13 -21.31
N GLU A 140 -4.87 5.22 -21.85
CA GLU A 140 -4.11 6.42 -22.19
C GLU A 140 -3.37 7.02 -20.97
N LYS A 141 -4.02 7.04 -19.80
CA LYS A 141 -3.43 7.55 -18.55
C LYS A 141 -2.30 6.66 -18.03
N GLU A 142 -2.47 5.34 -18.11
CA GLU A 142 -1.43 4.37 -17.75
C GLU A 142 -0.20 4.50 -18.66
N SER A 143 -0.43 4.66 -19.96
CA SER A 143 0.63 4.84 -20.95
C SER A 143 1.45 6.10 -20.67
N LEU A 144 0.80 7.21 -20.29
CA LEU A 144 1.50 8.45 -19.93
C LEU A 144 2.41 8.28 -18.70
N ILE A 145 1.98 7.53 -17.68
CA ILE A 145 2.82 7.22 -16.52
C ILE A 145 4.06 6.41 -16.95
N ILE A 146 3.86 5.40 -17.81
CA ILE A 146 4.92 4.54 -18.31
C ILE A 146 5.92 5.32 -19.17
N ASP A 147 5.47 6.23 -20.02
CA ASP A 147 6.34 7.09 -20.84
C ASP A 147 7.28 7.95 -19.98
N VAL A 148 6.78 8.46 -18.85
CA VAL A 148 7.61 9.23 -17.89
C VAL A 148 8.55 8.30 -17.15
N LEU A 149 8.08 7.12 -16.73
CA LEU A 149 8.91 6.10 -16.07
C LEU A 149 10.04 5.59 -16.97
N HIS A 150 9.84 5.44 -18.28
CA HIS A 150 10.92 5.10 -19.22
C HIS A 150 12.04 6.15 -19.23
N LYS A 151 11.71 7.43 -19.02
CA LYS A 151 12.68 8.54 -19.03
C LYS A 151 13.38 8.73 -17.67
N GLN A 152 12.64 8.63 -16.58
CA GLN A 152 13.10 9.01 -15.24
C GLN A 152 13.40 7.79 -14.34
N GLN A 153 13.04 6.58 -14.77
CA GLN A 153 13.14 5.29 -14.05
C GLN A 153 12.30 5.20 -12.76
N ARG A 154 12.00 6.32 -12.10
CA ARG A 154 11.26 6.39 -10.85
C ARG A 154 10.34 7.61 -10.84
N ILE A 155 9.17 7.48 -10.23
CA ILE A 155 8.22 8.59 -10.03
C ILE A 155 7.49 8.42 -8.69
N SER A 156 7.26 9.50 -7.96
CA SER A 156 6.40 9.46 -6.75
C SER A 156 4.92 9.53 -7.13
N ILE A 157 4.03 9.04 -6.26
CA ILE A 157 2.58 9.20 -6.47
C ILE A 157 2.18 10.68 -6.53
N ASP A 158 2.80 11.56 -5.73
CA ASP A 158 2.57 13.01 -5.82
C ASP A 158 2.87 13.56 -7.23
N ASN A 159 3.98 13.14 -7.85
CA ASN A 159 4.30 13.56 -9.21
C ASN A 159 3.32 12.95 -10.23
N VAL A 160 2.75 11.76 -9.97
CA VAL A 160 1.69 11.18 -10.81
C VAL A 160 0.39 11.99 -10.70
N ILE A 161 0.04 12.47 -9.49
CA ILE A 161 -1.10 13.38 -9.27
C ILE A 161 -0.91 14.67 -10.08
N GLU A 162 0.28 15.25 -10.05
CA GLU A 162 0.63 16.45 -10.82
C GLU A 162 0.62 16.19 -12.34
N LEU A 163 1.19 15.07 -12.78
CA LEU A 163 1.26 14.67 -14.20
C LEU A 163 -0.13 14.49 -14.82
N LEU A 164 -1.04 13.83 -14.10
CA LEU A 164 -2.39 13.56 -14.59
C LEU A 164 -3.38 14.69 -14.27
N GLY A 165 -3.00 15.66 -13.45
CA GLY A 165 -3.85 16.78 -13.04
C GLY A 165 -5.10 16.36 -12.25
N GLN A 166 -5.10 15.19 -11.61
CA GLN A 166 -6.24 14.63 -10.90
C GLN A 166 -5.83 14.03 -9.55
N LYS A 167 -6.69 14.15 -8.53
CA LYS A 167 -6.42 13.59 -7.19
C LYS A 167 -6.59 12.06 -7.13
N THR A 168 -7.39 11.52 -8.04
CA THR A 168 -7.75 10.10 -8.11
C THR A 168 -6.82 9.33 -9.05
N VAL A 169 -5.60 9.06 -8.56
CA VAL A 169 -4.59 8.27 -9.31
C VAL A 169 -4.37 6.87 -8.76
N TYR A 170 -4.77 6.60 -7.52
CA TYR A 170 -4.54 5.32 -6.83
C TYR A 170 -5.14 4.11 -7.57
N PRO A 171 -6.36 4.16 -8.15
CA PRO A 171 -6.87 3.05 -8.96
C PRO A 171 -6.01 2.75 -10.20
N ILE A 172 -5.45 3.79 -10.83
CA ILE A 172 -4.59 3.66 -12.01
C ILE A 172 -3.25 3.03 -11.60
N VAL A 173 -2.68 3.50 -10.50
CA VAL A 173 -1.43 2.96 -9.95
C VAL A 173 -1.61 1.49 -9.54
N ASN A 174 -2.71 1.14 -8.85
CA ASN A 174 -3.01 -0.26 -8.50
C ASN A 174 -3.16 -1.13 -9.76
N SER A 175 -3.89 -0.66 -10.78
CA SER A 175 -4.01 -1.38 -12.05
C SER A 175 -2.65 -1.65 -12.70
N LEU A 176 -1.71 -0.70 -12.65
CA LEU A 176 -0.35 -0.91 -13.16
C LEU A 176 0.48 -1.90 -12.32
N ILE A 177 0.28 -1.93 -11.00
CA ILE A 177 0.90 -2.91 -10.09
C ILE A 177 0.33 -4.30 -10.36
N ASP A 178 -0.99 -4.43 -10.49
CA ASP A 178 -1.70 -5.68 -10.76
C ASP A 178 -1.36 -6.25 -12.15
N LYS A 179 -1.10 -5.37 -13.14
CA LYS A 179 -0.57 -5.74 -14.47
C LYS A 179 0.91 -6.09 -14.45
N GLU A 180 1.57 -6.04 -13.29
CA GLU A 180 3.00 -6.29 -13.11
C GLU A 180 3.91 -5.38 -13.95
N VAL A 181 3.45 -4.19 -14.35
CA VAL A 181 4.26 -3.25 -15.15
C VAL A 181 5.19 -2.43 -14.27
N ILE A 182 4.71 -2.07 -13.09
CA ILE A 182 5.44 -1.27 -12.11
C ILE A 182 5.53 -2.02 -10.78
N TYR A 183 6.48 -1.63 -9.95
CA TYR A 183 6.59 -2.07 -8.56
C TYR A 183 6.94 -0.89 -7.66
N ILE A 184 6.72 -1.06 -6.36
CA ILE A 184 7.04 -0.04 -5.37
C ILE A 184 8.50 -0.19 -4.98
N ALA A 185 9.28 0.91 -4.97
CA ALA A 185 10.71 0.86 -4.66
C ALA A 185 11.05 0.22 -3.30
N GLU A 186 10.12 0.25 -2.33
CA GLU A 186 10.26 -0.47 -1.06
C GLU A 186 10.35 -1.99 -1.22
N GLU A 187 9.78 -2.57 -2.29
CA GLU A 187 9.82 -4.00 -2.57
C GLU A 187 11.21 -4.48 -3.04
N VAL A 188 12.13 -3.57 -3.40
CA VAL A 188 13.49 -3.95 -3.85
C VAL A 188 14.52 -2.95 -3.38
N ILE A 189 14.84 -3.00 -2.09
CA ILE A 189 16.23 -2.87 -1.68
C ILE A 189 16.51 -4.11 -0.85
N GLU A 190 17.16 -5.11 -1.43
CA GLU A 190 17.96 -6.04 -0.63
C GLU A 190 19.02 -5.19 0.10
N LYS A 191 18.64 -4.62 1.26
CA LYS A 191 19.58 -3.92 2.16
C LYS A 191 20.61 -4.89 2.72
N TYR A 192 20.40 -6.19 2.50
CA TYR A 192 21.29 -7.25 2.89
C TYR A 192 22.37 -7.48 1.84
N LYS A 193 23.53 -6.86 2.05
CA LYS A 193 24.76 -7.35 1.44
C LYS A 193 25.22 -8.57 2.26
N PRO A 194 25.27 -9.78 1.71
CA PRO A 194 25.63 -10.96 2.48
C PRO A 194 26.98 -10.78 3.15
N LEU A 195 27.04 -11.13 4.44
CA LEU A 195 28.27 -11.15 5.21
C LEU A 195 29.12 -12.32 4.72
N LEU A 196 30.00 -12.04 3.77
CA LEU A 196 30.98 -12.99 3.30
C LEU A 196 32.05 -13.17 4.38
N LYS A 197 32.24 -14.40 4.84
CA LYS A 197 33.38 -14.79 5.66
C LYS A 197 34.30 -15.67 4.82
N THR A 198 35.60 -15.41 4.90
CA THR A 198 36.60 -16.30 4.32
C THR A 198 36.54 -17.64 5.05
N PHE A 199 36.24 -18.70 4.31
CA PHE A 199 36.34 -20.07 4.80
C PHE A 199 37.39 -20.81 3.98
N LEU A 200 38.12 -21.69 4.65
CA LEU A 200 38.97 -22.66 3.97
C LEU A 200 38.10 -23.86 3.63
N LYS A 201 38.09 -24.25 2.36
CA LYS A 201 37.45 -25.47 1.89
C LYS A 201 38.53 -26.42 1.44
N LEU A 202 38.47 -27.67 1.88
CA LEU A 202 39.31 -28.73 1.35
C LEU A 202 39.11 -28.80 -0.18
N ASN A 203 40.20 -28.92 -0.91
CA ASN A 203 40.16 -29.15 -2.35
C ASN A 203 39.26 -30.38 -2.62
N PRO A 204 38.31 -30.32 -3.58
CA PRO A 204 37.41 -31.43 -3.89
C PRO A 204 38.08 -32.79 -4.02
N PHE A 205 39.34 -32.84 -4.48
CA PHE A 205 40.17 -34.04 -4.55
C PHE A 205 40.30 -34.79 -3.21
N TYR A 206 40.37 -34.06 -2.09
CA TYR A 206 40.47 -34.62 -0.74
C TYR A 206 39.11 -34.86 -0.07
N LYS A 207 38.00 -34.84 -0.82
CA LYS A 207 36.72 -35.32 -0.30
C LYS A 207 36.69 -36.84 -0.20
N GLU A 208 37.46 -37.53 -1.04
CA GLU A 208 37.61 -38.98 -0.95
C GLU A 208 38.50 -39.34 0.23
N GLU A 209 38.05 -40.31 1.02
CA GLU A 209 38.64 -40.67 2.31
C GLU A 209 40.09 -41.19 2.17
N GLU A 210 40.41 -41.81 1.04
CA GLU A 210 41.73 -42.36 0.74
C GLU A 210 42.75 -41.26 0.47
N ASN A 211 42.40 -40.29 -0.38
CA ASN A 211 43.23 -39.11 -0.66
C ASN A 211 43.43 -38.23 0.58
N LEU A 212 42.42 -38.15 1.46
CA LEU A 212 42.51 -37.40 2.71
C LEU A 212 43.49 -38.05 3.70
N LYS A 213 43.50 -39.39 3.80
CA LYS A 213 44.43 -40.14 4.66
C LYS A 213 45.88 -39.95 4.22
N GLU A 214 46.15 -39.98 2.90
CA GLU A 214 47.47 -39.67 2.37
C GLU A 214 47.92 -38.25 2.74
N LEU A 215 47.04 -37.25 2.59
CA LEU A 215 47.35 -35.87 2.94
C LEU A 215 47.72 -35.71 4.42
N PHE A 216 47.00 -36.35 5.35
CA PHE A 216 47.34 -36.33 6.77
C PHE A 216 48.72 -36.94 7.04
N SER A 217 49.06 -38.04 6.37
CA SER A 217 50.37 -38.69 6.54
C SER A 217 51.55 -37.83 6.07
N VAL A 218 51.34 -36.99 5.06
CA VAL A 218 52.33 -36.04 4.55
C VAL A 218 52.47 -34.84 5.49
N LEU A 219 51.35 -34.32 6.01
CA LEU A 219 51.33 -33.17 6.90
C LEU A 219 51.83 -33.48 8.33
N GLU A 220 51.72 -34.71 8.81
CA GLU A 220 52.28 -35.14 10.11
C GLU A 220 53.81 -35.20 10.14
N ARG A 221 54.46 -35.23 8.96
CA ARG A 221 55.92 -35.32 8.82
C ARG A 221 56.61 -33.97 8.61
N ALA A 222 55.85 -32.87 8.53
CA ALA A 222 56.34 -31.50 8.39
C ALA A 222 56.29 -30.75 9.73
#